data_AF-A0A1M4ZGD7-F1
#
_entry.id   AF-A0A1M4ZGD7-F1
#
_cell.length_a   1.000
_cell.length_b   1.000
_cell.length_c   1.000
_cell.angle_alpha   90.00
_cell.angle_beta   90.00
_cell.angle_gamma   90.00
#
_symmetry.space_group_name_H-M   'P 1'
#
loop_
_entity.id
_entity.type
_entity.pdbx_description
1 polymer ?
#
loop_
_entity_poly.entity_id
_entity_poly.type
_entity_poly.pdbx_seq_one_letter_code
_entity_poly.pdbx_strand_id
1 'polypeptide(L)'
;MLPFSTEFPVIPSNNRAAFVAEVLAWIRGMQHQTVLSSKSEAELDGANVHIRSNTGEELRMRELRTDDGWTAIGIRHDLPDDLGRVWRTECVLKRGAAEGGQDLVRVRTQCIAATPGARLDTPRKPYLIKALLKNGWGGRDQQFNVTDQPVWIENNDAGLALAKSVTLGEAAKWLPSVYVSATGVSSWLLSQREIEKLAYDLGGVAHVVVEPDRAFSFLLRDKTEGRNAYGGTVGLSVPGQGIVRRYYLGWQIEDGKELAAAIVAATSNLRSQMPAFGWDWTELQEQALRVQREREKDSLTEAEWNRLHQEQVDNLQEKIRELEQQLSASPAASVGTDEADFSTDNLVKRVGPEIYPGEISDRLRFAAKTTLSVAEQIGLDARSKAILLRIVERLPASPALAELSKDLERATKDRKRVASELTALLARHGYSEKSDNKHIRLEANKGFDGLDAITLPKTPSENRGLKNLRKQIARALGITKLG
;
A
#
# COMPACT_ATOMS: atom_id res chain seq x y z
N MET A 1 8.06 -9.13 -2.29
CA MET A 1 6.91 -9.01 -3.22
C MET A 1 5.64 -9.18 -2.42
N LEU A 2 4.61 -8.40 -2.71
CA LEU A 2 3.38 -8.42 -1.93
C LEU A 2 2.47 -9.56 -2.38
N PRO A 3 1.95 -10.40 -1.47
CA PRO A 3 0.91 -11.35 -1.79
C PRO A 3 -0.39 -10.61 -2.14
N PHE A 4 -1.26 -11.23 -2.92
CA PHE A 4 -2.63 -10.76 -3.04
C PHE A 4 -3.42 -11.23 -1.81
N SER A 5 -4.17 -10.35 -1.17
CA SER A 5 -5.11 -10.73 -0.13
C SER A 5 -6.35 -9.85 -0.12
N THR A 6 -7.50 -10.46 0.14
CA THR A 6 -8.74 -9.75 0.43
C THR A 6 -9.59 -10.56 1.41
N GLU A 7 -10.42 -9.87 2.17
CA GLU A 7 -11.48 -10.47 2.98
C GLU A 7 -12.75 -9.63 2.85
N PHE A 8 -13.91 -10.27 2.87
CA PHE A 8 -15.19 -9.58 2.79
C PHE A 8 -16.31 -10.43 3.37
N PRO A 9 -17.37 -9.78 3.89
CA PRO A 9 -18.52 -10.48 4.43
C PRO A 9 -19.25 -11.24 3.33
N VAL A 10 -19.72 -12.43 3.67
CA VAL A 10 -20.58 -13.26 2.83
C VAL A 10 -21.86 -13.62 3.57
N ILE A 11 -22.92 -13.88 2.82
CA ILE A 11 -24.21 -14.29 3.38
C ILE A 11 -24.00 -15.58 4.20
N PRO A 12 -24.60 -15.70 5.40
CA PRO A 12 -24.50 -16.92 6.19
C PRO A 12 -24.91 -18.15 5.39
N SER A 13 -24.04 -19.16 5.34
CA SER A 13 -24.37 -20.45 4.76
C SER A 13 -24.43 -21.51 5.84
N ASN A 14 -25.55 -22.22 5.93
CA ASN A 14 -25.65 -23.41 6.77
C ASN A 14 -25.05 -24.65 6.09
N ASN A 15 -24.81 -24.58 4.78
CA ASN A 15 -24.29 -25.69 3.99
C ASN A 15 -22.79 -25.52 3.73
N ARG A 16 -21.94 -26.18 4.54
CA ARG A 16 -20.49 -26.18 4.35
C ARG A 16 -20.07 -26.66 2.96
N ALA A 17 -20.79 -27.65 2.41
CA ALA A 17 -20.47 -28.26 1.14
C ALA A 17 -20.68 -27.29 -0.03
N ALA A 18 -21.56 -26.30 0.12
CA ALA A 18 -21.75 -25.26 -0.89
C ALA A 18 -20.46 -24.46 -1.11
N PHE A 19 -19.80 -24.02 -0.02
CA PHE A 19 -18.55 -23.26 -0.13
C PHE A 19 -17.41 -24.10 -0.71
N VAL A 20 -17.28 -25.34 -0.24
CA VAL A 20 -16.29 -26.29 -0.77
C VAL A 20 -16.51 -26.52 -2.27
N ALA A 21 -17.77 -26.69 -2.70
CA ALA A 21 -18.12 -26.89 -4.09
C ALA A 21 -17.69 -25.70 -4.98
N GLU A 22 -17.79 -24.46 -4.50
CA GLU A 22 -17.30 -23.27 -5.22
C GLU A 22 -15.80 -23.33 -5.47
N VAL A 23 -15.03 -23.69 -4.44
CA VAL A 23 -13.56 -23.78 -4.53
C VAL A 23 -13.16 -24.93 -5.45
N LEU A 24 -13.79 -26.10 -5.32
CA LEU A 24 -13.54 -27.24 -6.19
C LEU A 24 -13.93 -26.98 -7.64
N ALA A 25 -15.05 -26.29 -7.88
CA ALA A 25 -15.46 -25.88 -9.24
C ALA A 25 -14.44 -24.92 -9.86
N TRP A 26 -13.91 -23.98 -9.08
CA TRP A 26 -12.84 -23.10 -9.52
C TRP A 26 -11.55 -23.85 -9.87
N ILE A 27 -11.09 -24.78 -9.01
CA ILE A 27 -9.90 -25.60 -9.29
C ILE A 27 -10.10 -26.46 -10.54
N ARG A 28 -11.28 -27.08 -10.72
CA ARG A 28 -11.62 -27.83 -11.95
C ARG A 28 -11.60 -26.97 -13.21
N GLY A 29 -11.82 -25.66 -13.09
CA GLY A 29 -11.75 -24.71 -14.19
C GLY A 29 -10.33 -24.25 -14.54
N MET A 30 -9.31 -24.59 -13.74
CA MET A 30 -7.93 -24.22 -14.00
C MET A 30 -7.33 -25.06 -15.13
N GLN A 31 -6.51 -24.41 -15.95
CA GLN A 31 -5.65 -25.14 -16.89
C GLN A 31 -4.53 -25.84 -16.13
N HIS A 32 -4.19 -27.07 -16.55
CA HIS A 32 -3.07 -27.86 -16.00
C HIS A 32 -3.22 -28.35 -14.55
N GLN A 33 -4.41 -28.20 -13.94
CA GLN A 33 -4.74 -28.92 -12.73
C GLN A 33 -4.60 -30.44 -12.99
N THR A 34 -4.29 -31.18 -11.93
CA THR A 34 -4.11 -32.65 -11.88
C THR A 34 -4.56 -33.25 -10.56
N VAL A 35 -4.71 -32.45 -9.49
CA VAL A 35 -5.05 -32.91 -8.13
C VAL A 35 -6.47 -33.46 -8.02
N LEU A 36 -7.43 -32.90 -8.79
CA LEU A 36 -8.82 -33.37 -8.86
C LEU A 36 -8.98 -34.37 -10.01
N SER A 37 -8.68 -35.64 -9.76
CA SER A 37 -8.92 -36.75 -10.68
C SER A 37 -10.09 -37.60 -10.19
N SER A 38 -10.69 -38.42 -11.05
CA SER A 38 -11.78 -39.34 -10.66
C SER A 38 -11.38 -40.34 -9.56
N LYS A 39 -10.08 -40.51 -9.27
CA LYS A 39 -9.58 -41.30 -8.14
C LYS A 39 -9.54 -40.53 -6.81
N SER A 40 -9.39 -39.21 -6.85
CA SER A 40 -9.29 -38.37 -5.63
C SER A 40 -10.64 -37.83 -5.15
N GLU A 41 -11.73 -37.98 -5.92
CA GLU A 41 -13.06 -37.54 -5.49
C GLU A 41 -13.58 -38.30 -4.26
N ALA A 42 -13.17 -39.56 -4.06
CA ALA A 42 -13.53 -40.35 -2.89
C ALA A 42 -12.88 -39.85 -1.58
N GLU A 43 -11.83 -39.03 -1.67
CA GLU A 43 -11.05 -38.53 -0.52
C GLU A 43 -11.52 -37.14 -0.04
N LEU A 44 -12.51 -36.52 -0.72
CA LEU A 44 -12.96 -35.16 -0.46
C LEU A 44 -13.97 -35.02 0.70
N ASP A 45 -14.52 -36.13 1.22
CA ASP A 45 -15.58 -36.11 2.24
C ASP A 45 -15.07 -35.97 3.70
N GLY A 46 -13.76 -35.77 3.90
CA GLY A 46 -13.12 -35.67 5.21
C GLY A 46 -13.09 -34.26 5.82
N ALA A 47 -13.02 -34.18 7.16
CA ALA A 47 -12.76 -32.93 7.89
C ALA A 47 -11.28 -32.46 7.77
N ASN A 48 -10.40 -33.36 7.35
CA ASN A 48 -9.00 -33.10 7.04
C ASN A 48 -8.65 -33.85 5.77
N VAL A 49 -8.53 -33.14 4.66
CA VAL A 49 -8.22 -33.71 3.35
C VAL A 49 -6.84 -33.26 2.94
N HIS A 50 -6.03 -34.19 2.42
CA HIS A 50 -4.75 -33.88 1.81
C HIS A 50 -4.55 -34.77 0.60
N ILE A 51 -4.65 -34.18 -0.59
CA ILE A 51 -4.49 -34.86 -1.87
C ILE A 51 -3.26 -34.26 -2.56
N ARG A 52 -2.42 -35.11 -3.12
CA ARG A 52 -1.23 -34.72 -3.88
C ARG A 52 -1.20 -35.44 -5.22
N SER A 53 -0.95 -34.69 -6.28
CA SER A 53 -0.77 -35.25 -7.62
C SER A 53 0.69 -35.64 -7.89
N ASN A 54 0.93 -36.37 -8.98
CA ASN A 54 2.26 -36.74 -9.42
C ASN A 54 3.09 -35.55 -9.94
N THR A 55 2.46 -34.42 -10.24
CA THR A 55 3.15 -33.18 -10.67
C THR A 55 3.60 -32.33 -9.49
N GLY A 56 3.26 -32.75 -8.26
CA GLY A 56 3.54 -32.00 -7.04
C GLY A 56 2.47 -30.98 -6.67
N GLU A 57 1.37 -30.90 -7.41
CA GLU A 57 0.20 -30.11 -7.02
C GLU A 57 -0.46 -30.70 -5.77
N GLU A 58 -0.82 -29.83 -4.82
CA GLU A 58 -1.41 -30.23 -3.54
C GLU A 58 -2.72 -29.50 -3.29
N LEU A 59 -3.70 -30.24 -2.75
CA LEU A 59 -4.94 -29.70 -2.23
C LEU A 59 -5.09 -30.15 -0.78
N ARG A 60 -5.22 -29.17 0.11
CA ARG A 60 -5.48 -29.40 1.53
C ARG A 60 -6.79 -28.75 1.91
N MET A 61 -7.59 -29.45 2.70
CA MET A 61 -8.83 -28.92 3.25
C MET A 61 -8.87 -29.21 4.73
N ARG A 62 -9.31 -28.23 5.52
CA ARG A 62 -9.46 -28.38 6.97
C ARG A 62 -10.78 -27.78 7.42
N GLU A 63 -11.50 -28.54 8.22
CA GLU A 63 -12.73 -28.11 8.86
C GLU A 63 -12.51 -27.98 10.37
N LEU A 64 -12.96 -26.87 10.95
CA LEU A 64 -13.10 -26.72 12.39
C LEU A 64 -14.55 -27.03 12.77
N ARG A 65 -14.72 -28.08 13.58
CA ARG A 65 -16.03 -28.46 14.16
C ARG A 65 -16.00 -28.29 15.67
N THR A 66 -16.98 -27.58 16.20
CA THR A 66 -17.33 -27.54 17.62
C THR A 66 -18.58 -28.41 17.84
N ASP A 67 -19.10 -28.43 19.07
CA ASP A 67 -20.26 -29.26 19.41
C ASP A 67 -21.55 -28.73 18.76
N ASP A 68 -21.58 -27.43 18.45
CA ASP A 68 -22.67 -26.73 17.74
C ASP A 68 -22.59 -26.87 16.20
N GLY A 69 -21.66 -27.70 15.69
CA GLY A 69 -21.44 -27.93 14.27
C GLY A 69 -20.13 -27.34 13.74
N TRP A 70 -20.07 -27.04 12.45
CA TRP A 70 -18.87 -26.47 11.85
C TRP A 70 -18.81 -24.95 12.09
N THR A 71 -17.61 -24.44 12.36
CA THR A 71 -17.35 -23.03 12.67
C THR A 71 -16.52 -22.35 11.59
N ALA A 72 -15.59 -23.09 10.99
CA ALA A 72 -14.77 -22.59 9.89
C ALA A 72 -14.37 -23.73 8.96
N ILE A 73 -14.15 -23.42 7.69
CA ILE A 73 -13.61 -24.33 6.70
C ILE A 73 -12.61 -23.59 5.83
N GLY A 74 -11.51 -24.24 5.51
CA GLY A 74 -10.47 -23.67 4.69
C GLY A 74 -9.96 -24.65 3.66
N ILE A 75 -9.40 -24.09 2.60
CA ILE A 75 -8.77 -24.82 1.51
C ILE A 75 -7.46 -24.12 1.15
N ARG A 76 -6.38 -24.89 1.03
CA ARG A 76 -5.09 -24.48 0.46
C ARG A 76 -4.82 -25.29 -0.80
N HIS A 77 -4.55 -24.61 -1.90
CA HIS A 77 -4.18 -25.20 -3.17
C HIS A 77 -2.81 -24.69 -3.59
N ASP A 78 -1.86 -25.60 -3.75
CA ASP A 78 -0.49 -25.32 -4.17
C ASP A 78 -0.29 -25.89 -5.59
N LEU A 79 -0.03 -25.02 -6.56
CA LEU A 79 0.17 -25.37 -7.96
C LEU A 79 1.60 -25.02 -8.40
N PRO A 80 2.50 -26.00 -8.55
CA PRO A 80 3.84 -25.79 -9.10
C PRO A 80 3.80 -25.39 -10.58
N ASP A 81 4.77 -24.60 -11.03
CA ASP A 81 5.01 -24.30 -12.45
C ASP A 81 6.40 -24.71 -12.95
N ASP A 82 6.60 -24.59 -14.25
CA ASP A 82 7.83 -24.93 -14.97
C ASP A 82 8.99 -23.96 -14.71
N LEU A 83 8.73 -22.82 -14.07
CA LEU A 83 9.74 -21.81 -13.71
C LEU A 83 10.25 -21.98 -12.26
N GLY A 84 9.94 -23.11 -11.63
CA GLY A 84 10.39 -23.42 -10.28
C GLY A 84 9.67 -22.61 -9.21
N ARG A 85 8.42 -22.21 -9.48
CA ARG A 85 7.57 -21.47 -8.54
C ARG A 85 6.40 -22.34 -8.10
N VAL A 86 5.84 -22.02 -6.94
CA VAL A 86 4.58 -22.58 -6.45
C VAL A 86 3.59 -21.45 -6.27
N TRP A 87 2.45 -21.57 -6.95
CA TRP A 87 1.30 -20.69 -6.80
C TRP A 87 0.41 -21.24 -5.70
N ARG A 88 0.46 -20.59 -4.54
CA ARG A 88 -0.38 -20.96 -3.38
C ARG A 88 -1.62 -20.09 -3.35
N THR A 89 -2.80 -20.69 -3.31
CA THR A 89 -4.05 -20.00 -2.99
C THR A 89 -4.69 -20.59 -1.75
N GLU A 90 -5.06 -19.73 -0.83
CA GLU A 90 -5.73 -20.08 0.42
C GLU A 90 -7.08 -19.37 0.47
N CYS A 91 -8.10 -20.10 0.88
CA CYS A 91 -9.45 -19.57 1.06
C CYS A 91 -10.02 -20.11 2.37
N VAL A 92 -10.37 -19.23 3.30
CA VAL A 92 -10.94 -19.60 4.60
C VAL A 92 -12.27 -18.89 4.78
N LEU A 93 -13.31 -19.68 5.09
CA LEU A 93 -14.63 -19.20 5.48
C LEU A 93 -14.81 -19.41 6.98
N LYS A 94 -15.13 -18.34 7.70
CA LYS A 94 -15.42 -18.37 9.15
C LYS A 94 -16.83 -17.88 9.42
N ARG A 95 -17.59 -18.65 10.19
CA ARG A 95 -18.98 -18.31 10.50
C ARG A 95 -19.12 -17.21 11.53
N GLY A 96 -20.14 -16.37 11.35
CA GLY A 96 -20.51 -15.31 12.32
C GLY A 96 -19.37 -14.35 12.66
N ALA A 97 -18.38 -14.22 11.78
CA ALA A 97 -17.18 -13.43 12.00
C ALA A 97 -17.34 -11.96 11.56
N ALA A 98 -18.39 -11.66 10.80
CA ALA A 98 -18.74 -10.32 10.37
C ALA A 98 -19.99 -9.79 11.08
N GLU A 99 -20.20 -8.47 10.99
CA GLU A 99 -21.34 -7.79 11.61
C GLU A 99 -22.68 -8.36 11.11
N GLY A 100 -23.67 -8.38 11.99
CA GLY A 100 -25.00 -8.94 11.70
C GLY A 100 -25.04 -10.48 11.67
N GLY A 101 -24.01 -11.15 12.20
CA GLY A 101 -23.93 -12.62 12.20
C GLY A 101 -23.54 -13.20 10.84
N GLN A 102 -23.01 -12.36 9.94
CA GLN A 102 -22.54 -12.78 8.62
C GLN A 102 -21.26 -13.60 8.72
N ASP A 103 -21.05 -14.45 7.72
CA ASP A 103 -19.81 -15.20 7.59
C ASP A 103 -18.75 -14.30 6.94
N LEU A 104 -17.48 -14.63 7.12
CA LEU A 104 -16.36 -13.87 6.56
C LEU A 104 -15.49 -14.80 5.72
N VAL A 105 -15.28 -14.46 4.46
CA VAL A 105 -14.32 -15.16 3.60
C VAL A 105 -13.03 -14.36 3.53
N ARG A 106 -11.90 -15.05 3.66
CA ARG A 106 -10.56 -14.51 3.44
C ARG A 106 -9.87 -15.31 2.35
N VAL A 107 -9.38 -14.61 1.33
CA VAL A 107 -8.67 -15.20 0.20
C VAL A 107 -7.26 -14.61 0.13
N ARG A 108 -6.26 -15.47 -0.04
CA ARG A 108 -4.86 -15.07 -0.18
C ARG A 108 -4.21 -15.86 -1.31
N THR A 109 -3.42 -15.20 -2.13
CA THR A 109 -2.62 -15.85 -3.18
C THR A 109 -1.17 -15.39 -3.11
N GLN A 110 -0.25 -16.33 -3.27
CA GLN A 110 1.20 -16.12 -3.18
C GLN A 110 1.91 -16.79 -4.35
N CYS A 111 3.03 -16.20 -4.77
CA CYS A 111 4.01 -16.81 -5.66
C CYS A 111 5.26 -17.10 -4.83
N ILE A 112 5.58 -18.38 -4.65
CA ILE A 112 6.65 -18.86 -3.77
C ILE A 112 7.76 -19.46 -4.63
N ALA A 113 9.02 -19.16 -4.34
CA ALA A 113 10.16 -19.75 -5.04
C ALA A 113 10.39 -21.15 -4.48
N ALA A 114 10.26 -22.19 -5.31
CA ALA A 114 10.60 -23.56 -4.94
C ALA A 114 12.05 -23.91 -5.29
N THR A 115 12.65 -23.22 -6.28
CA THR A 115 14.05 -23.41 -6.66
C THR A 115 14.86 -22.11 -6.50
N PRO A 116 16.18 -22.20 -6.21
CA PRO A 116 17.05 -21.02 -6.20
C PRO A 116 17.03 -20.30 -7.55
N GLY A 117 16.87 -18.97 -7.51
CA GLY A 117 16.85 -18.13 -8.71
C GLY A 117 15.50 -17.99 -9.41
N ALA A 118 14.43 -18.64 -8.92
CA ALA A 118 13.10 -18.49 -9.48
C ALA A 118 12.61 -17.04 -9.39
N ARG A 119 12.20 -16.47 -10.54
CA ARG A 119 11.69 -15.10 -10.61
C ARG A 119 10.23 -15.05 -10.18
N LEU A 120 9.99 -14.50 -8.99
CA LEU A 120 8.64 -14.32 -8.45
C LEU A 120 7.84 -13.31 -9.29
N ASP A 121 6.54 -13.56 -9.37
CA ASP A 121 5.55 -12.65 -9.96
C ASP A 121 4.53 -12.20 -8.92
N THR A 122 3.85 -11.09 -9.18
CA THR A 122 2.78 -10.60 -8.30
C THR A 122 1.49 -11.35 -8.58
N PRO A 123 0.91 -12.06 -7.59
CA PRO A 123 -0.35 -12.75 -7.77
C PRO A 123 -1.49 -11.80 -8.12
N ARG A 124 -2.37 -12.24 -9.02
CA ARG A 124 -3.60 -11.51 -9.37
C ARG A 124 -4.77 -12.04 -8.54
N LYS A 125 -5.84 -11.24 -8.48
CA LYS A 125 -7.14 -11.66 -7.93
C LYS A 125 -7.57 -13.01 -8.56
N PRO A 126 -7.73 -14.09 -7.78
CA PRO A 126 -8.17 -15.38 -8.31
C PRO A 126 -9.61 -15.31 -8.81
N TYR A 127 -9.92 -16.09 -9.85
CA TYR A 127 -11.28 -16.18 -10.40
C TYR A 127 -12.31 -16.71 -9.39
N LEU A 128 -11.85 -17.43 -8.36
CA LEU A 128 -12.67 -17.85 -7.21
C LEU A 128 -13.53 -16.71 -6.63
N ILE A 129 -12.95 -15.53 -6.44
CA ILE A 129 -13.71 -14.38 -5.89
C ILE A 129 -14.84 -13.99 -6.83
N LYS A 130 -14.60 -13.99 -8.16
CA LYS A 130 -15.63 -13.69 -9.15
C LYS A 130 -16.74 -14.76 -9.14
N ALA A 131 -16.38 -16.03 -9.00
CA ALA A 131 -17.34 -17.13 -8.89
C ALA A 131 -18.25 -16.96 -7.65
N LEU A 132 -17.66 -16.67 -6.47
CA LEU A 132 -18.42 -16.43 -5.24
C LEU A 132 -19.44 -15.29 -5.41
N LEU A 133 -19.03 -14.16 -5.98
CA LEU A 133 -19.94 -13.02 -6.16
C LEU A 133 -21.04 -13.32 -7.17
N LYS A 134 -20.71 -13.97 -8.30
CA LYS A 134 -21.70 -14.39 -9.30
C LYS A 134 -22.73 -15.37 -8.74
N ASN A 135 -22.32 -16.22 -7.81
CA ASN A 135 -23.19 -17.20 -7.16
C ASN A 135 -23.88 -16.65 -5.91
N GLY A 136 -23.85 -15.32 -5.70
CA GLY A 136 -24.65 -14.65 -4.68
C GLY A 136 -24.11 -14.75 -3.26
N TRP A 137 -22.84 -15.09 -3.08
CA TRP A 137 -22.24 -15.16 -1.74
C TRP A 137 -22.03 -13.79 -1.10
N GLY A 138 -22.01 -12.71 -1.88
CA GLY A 138 -21.71 -11.36 -1.39
C GLY A 138 -22.61 -10.90 -0.24
N GLY A 139 -22.00 -10.59 0.91
CA GLY A 139 -22.70 -10.08 2.09
C GLY A 139 -22.76 -8.56 2.14
N ARG A 140 -23.24 -8.03 3.27
CA ARG A 140 -23.35 -6.60 3.55
C ARG A 140 -22.08 -6.07 4.20
N ASP A 141 -21.51 -5.03 3.62
CA ASP A 141 -20.40 -4.23 4.13
C ASP A 141 -20.91 -2.82 4.46
N GLN A 142 -21.59 -2.72 5.60
CA GLN A 142 -22.28 -1.52 6.07
C GLN A 142 -23.33 -0.96 5.08
N GLN A 143 -23.02 0.14 4.38
CA GLN A 143 -23.93 0.78 3.43
C GLN A 143 -23.94 0.09 2.07
N PHE A 144 -23.00 -0.83 1.82
CA PHE A 144 -22.86 -1.55 0.56
C PHE A 144 -23.18 -3.03 0.68
N ASN A 145 -23.52 -3.63 -0.46
CA ASN A 145 -23.44 -5.08 -0.66
C ASN A 145 -22.16 -5.37 -1.44
N VAL A 146 -21.44 -6.43 -1.04
CA VAL A 146 -20.25 -6.86 -1.76
C VAL A 146 -20.67 -7.48 -3.08
N THR A 147 -20.43 -6.77 -4.18
CA THR A 147 -20.79 -7.21 -5.53
C THR A 147 -19.66 -6.90 -6.50
N ASP A 148 -19.84 -7.29 -7.77
CA ASP A 148 -18.98 -6.93 -8.89
C ASP A 148 -19.59 -5.83 -9.77
N GLN A 149 -20.60 -5.12 -9.25
CA GLN A 149 -21.33 -4.06 -9.94
C GLN A 149 -21.04 -2.69 -9.32
N PRO A 150 -21.04 -1.60 -10.13
CA PRO A 150 -20.89 -0.26 -9.61
C PRO A 150 -22.16 0.22 -8.89
N VAL A 151 -21.99 1.03 -7.86
CA VAL A 151 -23.05 1.73 -7.15
C VAL A 151 -23.23 3.11 -7.77
N TRP A 152 -24.29 3.27 -8.57
CA TRP A 152 -24.68 4.55 -9.14
C TRP A 152 -25.43 5.37 -8.09
N ILE A 153 -24.84 6.50 -7.69
CA ILE A 153 -25.49 7.39 -6.72
C ILE A 153 -26.59 8.19 -7.42
N GLU A 154 -27.75 8.26 -6.78
CA GLU A 154 -28.84 9.13 -7.20
C GLU A 154 -28.60 10.59 -6.77
N ASN A 155 -29.01 11.56 -7.58
CA ASN A 155 -28.92 12.97 -7.22
C ASN A 155 -30.06 13.38 -6.27
N ASN A 156 -29.95 12.95 -5.01
CA ASN A 156 -30.86 13.28 -3.91
C ASN A 156 -30.11 13.30 -2.56
N ASP A 157 -30.81 13.63 -1.47
CA ASP A 157 -30.21 13.74 -0.14
C ASP A 157 -29.60 12.42 0.37
N ALA A 158 -30.22 11.28 0.04
CA ALA A 158 -29.70 9.96 0.41
C ALA A 158 -28.41 9.64 -0.33
N GLY A 159 -28.36 9.95 -1.63
CA GLY A 159 -27.15 9.85 -2.44
C GLY A 159 -26.03 10.75 -1.94
N LEU A 160 -26.36 11.98 -1.56
CA LEU A 160 -25.40 12.93 -0.99
C LEU A 160 -24.83 12.44 0.35
N ALA A 161 -25.67 11.85 1.21
CA ALA A 161 -25.24 11.24 2.47
C ALA A 161 -24.29 10.06 2.21
N LEU A 162 -24.63 9.18 1.26
CA LEU A 162 -23.78 8.05 0.87
C LEU A 162 -22.41 8.53 0.34
N ALA A 163 -22.40 9.49 -0.58
CA ALA A 163 -21.18 10.05 -1.15
C ALA A 163 -20.29 10.73 -0.08
N LYS A 164 -20.91 11.40 0.90
CA LYS A 164 -20.22 11.96 2.06
C LYS A 164 -19.56 10.85 2.88
N SER A 165 -20.31 9.82 3.25
CA SER A 165 -19.76 8.69 4.01
C SER A 165 -18.63 8.00 3.27
N VAL A 166 -18.71 7.83 1.94
CA VAL A 166 -17.60 7.29 1.14
C VAL A 166 -16.37 8.20 1.19
N THR A 167 -16.56 9.50 1.01
CA THR A 167 -15.47 10.48 1.03
C THR A 167 -14.73 10.49 2.37
N LEU A 168 -15.45 10.32 3.47
CA LEU A 168 -14.93 10.33 4.83
C LEU A 168 -14.49 8.95 5.34
N GLY A 169 -14.75 7.87 4.59
CA GLY A 169 -14.36 6.50 4.96
C GLY A 169 -15.31 5.83 5.94
N GLU A 170 -16.55 6.30 6.02
CA GLU A 170 -17.60 5.83 6.95
C GLU A 170 -18.65 4.93 6.27
N ALA A 171 -18.54 4.69 4.97
CA ALA A 171 -19.54 3.92 4.21
C ALA A 171 -19.33 2.40 4.23
N ALA A 172 -18.10 1.96 4.50
CA ALA A 172 -17.67 0.57 4.46
C ALA A 172 -16.70 0.27 5.61
N LYS A 173 -16.59 -1.02 5.97
CA LYS A 173 -15.67 -1.52 6.99
C LYS A 173 -14.60 -2.43 6.39
N TRP A 174 -15.00 -3.33 5.50
CA TRP A 174 -14.17 -4.43 5.04
C TRP A 174 -13.40 -4.09 3.78
N LEU A 175 -14.06 -3.46 2.80
CA LEU A 175 -13.47 -3.12 1.52
C LEU A 175 -13.27 -1.60 1.38
N PRO A 176 -12.18 -1.16 0.72
CA PRO A 176 -12.05 0.21 0.27
C PRO A 176 -13.10 0.57 -0.78
N SER A 177 -13.27 1.87 -1.01
CA SER A 177 -14.21 2.39 -2.01
C SER A 177 -13.48 3.22 -3.05
N VAL A 178 -13.73 2.94 -4.32
CA VAL A 178 -13.28 3.74 -5.47
C VAL A 178 -14.40 4.67 -5.88
N TYR A 179 -14.25 5.96 -5.60
CA TYR A 179 -15.22 7.01 -5.91
C TYR A 179 -14.89 7.66 -7.26
N VAL A 180 -15.76 7.49 -8.26
CA VAL A 180 -15.63 8.06 -9.60
C VAL A 180 -16.45 9.35 -9.67
N SER A 181 -15.77 10.50 -9.68
CA SER A 181 -16.45 11.80 -9.79
C SER A 181 -16.84 12.14 -11.22
N ALA A 182 -17.90 12.93 -11.38
CA ALA A 182 -18.42 13.29 -12.69
C ALA A 182 -17.64 14.47 -13.32
N THR A 183 -17.58 14.49 -14.64
CA THR A 183 -17.06 15.60 -15.46
C THR A 183 -18.18 16.53 -15.95
N GLY A 184 -19.40 16.00 -16.11
CA GLY A 184 -20.58 16.72 -16.59
C GLY A 184 -21.88 16.11 -16.06
N VAL A 185 -22.99 16.27 -16.79
CA VAL A 185 -24.27 15.61 -16.46
C VAL A 185 -24.21 14.17 -16.94
N SER A 186 -24.29 13.19 -16.04
CA SER A 186 -24.20 11.76 -16.35
C SER A 186 -23.00 11.42 -17.26
N SER A 187 -21.88 12.09 -16.98
CA SER A 187 -20.65 11.99 -17.77
C SER A 187 -19.46 11.89 -16.83
N TRP A 188 -18.55 10.98 -17.15
CA TRP A 188 -17.34 10.68 -16.40
C TRP A 188 -16.15 10.60 -17.34
N LEU A 189 -14.96 10.51 -16.77
CA LEU A 189 -13.74 10.33 -17.52
C LEU A 189 -13.64 8.93 -18.13
N LEU A 190 -14.13 7.92 -17.40
CA LEU A 190 -14.33 6.56 -17.89
C LEU A 190 -15.74 6.43 -18.47
N SER A 191 -15.90 5.73 -19.59
CA SER A 191 -17.23 5.39 -20.10
C SER A 191 -17.97 4.45 -19.13
N GLN A 192 -19.30 4.39 -19.22
CA GLN A 192 -20.10 3.50 -18.38
C GLN A 192 -19.61 2.04 -18.43
N ARG A 193 -19.30 1.52 -19.62
CA ARG A 193 -18.76 0.16 -19.80
C ARG A 193 -17.41 -0.03 -19.13
N GLU A 194 -16.56 0.99 -19.14
CA GLU A 194 -15.26 0.95 -18.45
C GLU A 194 -15.43 0.98 -16.94
N ILE A 195 -16.43 1.71 -16.43
CA ILE A 195 -16.76 1.74 -15.00
C ILE A 195 -17.34 0.39 -14.55
N GLU A 196 -18.24 -0.21 -15.33
CA GLU A 196 -18.77 -1.55 -15.09
C GLU A 196 -17.64 -2.59 -15.10
N LYS A 197 -16.70 -2.50 -16.05
CA LYS A 197 -15.51 -3.36 -16.09
C LYS A 197 -14.61 -3.14 -14.86
N LEU A 198 -14.42 -1.89 -14.44
CA LEU A 198 -13.64 -1.54 -13.25
C LEU A 198 -14.25 -2.18 -12.00
N ALA A 199 -15.58 -2.10 -11.84
CA ALA A 199 -16.31 -2.76 -10.75
C ALA A 199 -16.16 -4.29 -10.82
N TYR A 200 -16.26 -4.87 -12.02
CA TYR A 200 -16.07 -6.31 -12.21
C TYR A 200 -14.67 -6.79 -11.80
N ASP A 201 -13.63 -6.04 -12.19
CA ASP A 201 -12.25 -6.36 -11.84
C ASP A 201 -11.97 -6.16 -10.34
N LEU A 202 -12.61 -5.17 -9.71
CA LEU A 202 -12.50 -4.88 -8.28
C LEU A 202 -13.51 -5.61 -7.37
N GLY A 203 -14.46 -6.37 -7.89
CA GLY A 203 -15.47 -7.03 -7.05
C GLY A 203 -14.84 -7.91 -5.95
N GLY A 204 -15.24 -7.73 -4.69
CA GLY A 204 -14.61 -8.42 -3.55
C GLY A 204 -13.21 -7.91 -3.18
N VAL A 205 -12.73 -6.83 -3.80
CA VAL A 205 -11.50 -6.08 -3.48
C VAL A 205 -11.83 -4.65 -3.09
N ALA A 206 -12.81 -4.01 -3.76
CA ALA A 206 -13.32 -2.68 -3.45
C ALA A 206 -14.75 -2.49 -3.94
N HIS A 207 -15.46 -1.55 -3.34
CA HIS A 207 -16.72 -1.02 -3.88
C HIS A 207 -16.41 0.06 -4.91
N VAL A 208 -17.10 0.07 -6.05
CA VAL A 208 -17.00 1.17 -7.02
C VAL A 208 -18.24 2.03 -6.91
N VAL A 209 -18.07 3.30 -6.60
CA VAL A 209 -19.15 4.25 -6.31
C VAL A 209 -19.07 5.40 -7.33
N VAL A 210 -20.18 5.71 -7.97
CA VAL A 210 -20.20 6.62 -9.11
C VAL A 210 -21.13 7.80 -8.85
N GLU A 211 -20.57 9.00 -8.95
CA GLU A 211 -21.28 10.27 -8.77
C GLU A 211 -22.23 10.54 -9.96
N PRO A 212 -23.44 11.08 -9.77
CA PRO A 212 -24.38 11.31 -10.87
C PRO A 212 -23.96 12.42 -11.83
N ASP A 213 -23.50 13.57 -11.31
CA ASP A 213 -23.20 14.74 -12.13
C ASP A 213 -22.23 15.73 -11.46
N ARG A 214 -21.73 16.67 -12.26
CA ARG A 214 -20.76 17.68 -11.81
C ARG A 214 -21.34 18.69 -10.80
N ALA A 215 -22.65 18.93 -10.81
CA ALA A 215 -23.27 19.85 -9.85
C ALA A 215 -23.27 19.24 -8.44
N PHE A 216 -23.48 17.92 -8.36
CA PHE A 216 -23.40 17.12 -7.14
C PHE A 216 -22.04 17.24 -6.45
N SER A 217 -20.93 17.27 -7.21
CA SER A 217 -19.58 17.51 -6.66
C SER A 217 -19.51 18.77 -5.77
N PHE A 218 -20.23 19.84 -6.12
CA PHE A 218 -20.19 21.10 -5.36
C PHE A 218 -20.98 20.98 -4.04
N LEU A 219 -22.14 20.33 -4.08
CA LEU A 219 -22.92 20.04 -2.87
C LEU A 219 -22.12 19.14 -1.91
N LEU A 220 -21.47 18.12 -2.46
CA LEU A 220 -20.62 17.21 -1.69
C LEU A 220 -19.41 17.92 -1.09
N ARG A 221 -18.82 18.88 -1.81
CA ARG A 221 -17.70 19.71 -1.34
C ARG A 221 -18.04 20.43 -0.05
N ASP A 222 -19.21 21.05 0.03
CA ASP A 222 -19.65 21.77 1.22
C ASP A 222 -19.86 20.83 2.42
N LYS A 223 -20.31 19.60 2.16
CA LYS A 223 -20.52 18.56 3.19
C LYS A 223 -19.24 17.86 3.66
N THR A 224 -18.15 17.98 2.91
CA THR A 224 -16.89 17.24 3.14
C THR A 224 -15.69 18.15 3.37
N GLU A 225 -15.91 19.47 3.49
CA GLU A 225 -14.87 20.49 3.63
C GLU A 225 -13.86 20.46 2.48
N GLY A 226 -14.32 20.06 1.29
CA GLY A 226 -13.50 19.94 0.08
C GLY A 226 -12.55 18.75 0.01
N ARG A 227 -12.77 17.72 0.83
CA ARG A 227 -12.03 16.45 0.74
C ARG A 227 -12.49 15.56 -0.41
N ASN A 228 -13.65 15.82 -1.00
CA ASN A 228 -14.21 15.01 -2.09
C ASN A 228 -13.34 15.00 -3.35
N ALA A 229 -13.39 13.89 -4.10
CA ALA A 229 -12.92 13.86 -5.47
C ALA A 229 -13.95 14.57 -6.38
N TYR A 230 -13.47 15.22 -7.43
CA TYR A 230 -14.31 16.08 -8.25
C TYR A 230 -13.75 16.21 -9.68
N GLY A 231 -14.61 16.48 -10.67
CA GLY A 231 -14.17 16.88 -12.01
C GLY A 231 -13.51 15.76 -12.82
N GLY A 232 -13.95 14.51 -12.63
CA GLY A 232 -13.38 13.34 -13.30
C GLY A 232 -12.21 12.70 -12.55
N THR A 233 -11.79 13.26 -11.42
CA THR A 233 -10.86 12.59 -10.51
C THR A 233 -11.51 11.34 -9.90
N VAL A 234 -10.75 10.26 -9.80
CA VAL A 234 -11.14 9.04 -9.07
C VAL A 234 -10.46 9.04 -7.71
N GLY A 235 -11.25 9.02 -6.64
CA GLY A 235 -10.75 8.95 -5.26
C GLY A 235 -10.72 7.51 -4.75
N LEU A 236 -9.61 7.09 -4.17
CA LEU A 236 -9.51 5.81 -3.45
C LEU A 236 -9.67 6.08 -1.95
N SER A 237 -10.77 5.60 -1.39
CA SER A 237 -11.17 5.78 0.01
C SER A 237 -10.95 4.51 0.83
N VAL A 238 -10.38 4.67 2.02
CA VAL A 238 -10.11 3.59 2.98
C VAL A 238 -11.08 3.71 4.17
N PRO A 239 -11.67 2.60 4.63
CA PRO A 239 -12.46 2.56 5.86
C PRO A 239 -11.74 3.23 7.03
N GLY A 240 -12.42 4.19 7.68
CA GLY A 240 -11.91 4.97 8.80
C GLY A 240 -10.92 6.10 8.46
N GLN A 241 -10.46 6.22 7.21
CA GLN A 241 -9.52 7.28 6.79
C GLN A 241 -10.08 8.23 5.73
N GLY A 242 -11.03 7.76 4.91
CA GLY A 242 -11.55 8.52 3.78
C GLY A 242 -10.63 8.45 2.56
N ILE A 243 -10.75 9.43 1.65
CA ILE A 243 -9.96 9.46 0.41
C ILE A 243 -8.48 9.64 0.74
N VAL A 244 -7.71 8.56 0.55
CA VAL A 244 -6.27 8.52 0.76
C VAL A 244 -5.49 8.82 -0.51
N ARG A 245 -6.04 8.54 -1.70
CA ARG A 245 -5.37 8.80 -2.98
C ARG A 245 -6.33 9.33 -4.03
N ARG A 246 -5.82 10.15 -4.94
CA ARG A 246 -6.57 10.69 -6.09
C ARG A 246 -5.87 10.36 -7.39
N TYR A 247 -6.64 9.91 -8.36
CA TYR A 247 -6.18 9.57 -9.71
C TYR A 247 -6.88 10.45 -10.74
N TYR A 248 -6.13 11.00 -11.68
CA TYR A 248 -6.61 11.88 -12.73
C TYR A 248 -5.71 11.74 -13.96
N LEU A 249 -6.22 12.14 -15.13
CA LEU A 249 -5.39 12.18 -16.35
C LEU A 249 -4.35 13.28 -16.24
N GLY A 250 -3.13 12.98 -16.66
CA GLY A 250 -1.99 13.88 -16.58
C GLY A 250 -0.78 13.28 -17.26
N TRP A 251 0.41 13.81 -16.99
CA TRP A 251 1.64 13.36 -17.67
C TRP A 251 2.02 11.89 -17.41
N GLN A 252 1.47 11.27 -16.36
CA GLN A 252 1.74 9.87 -16.02
C GLN A 252 0.63 8.89 -16.42
N ILE A 253 -0.56 9.41 -16.73
CA ILE A 253 -1.74 8.61 -17.08
C ILE A 253 -2.38 9.33 -18.27
N GLU A 254 -2.11 8.82 -19.46
CA GLU A 254 -2.46 9.51 -20.71
C GLU A 254 -3.92 9.30 -21.08
N ASP A 255 -4.48 8.12 -20.75
CA ASP A 255 -5.84 7.75 -21.13
C ASP A 255 -6.64 7.01 -20.03
N GLY A 256 -7.92 6.78 -20.31
CA GLY A 256 -8.84 6.10 -19.40
C GLY A 256 -8.49 4.63 -19.13
N LYS A 257 -7.80 3.95 -20.06
CA LYS A 257 -7.40 2.54 -19.87
C LYS A 257 -6.24 2.45 -18.89
N GLU A 258 -5.25 3.32 -19.04
CA GLU A 258 -4.15 3.45 -18.08
C GLU A 258 -4.67 3.85 -16.70
N LEU A 259 -5.64 4.78 -16.65
CA LEU A 259 -6.29 5.17 -15.41
C LEU A 259 -6.95 3.97 -14.71
N ALA A 260 -7.76 3.20 -15.43
CA ALA A 260 -8.43 2.03 -14.89
C ALA A 260 -7.42 0.96 -14.40
N ALA A 261 -6.37 0.70 -15.18
CA ALA A 261 -5.31 -0.24 -14.79
C ALA A 261 -4.56 0.21 -13.53
N ALA A 262 -4.22 1.50 -13.43
CA ALA A 262 -3.57 2.09 -12.27
C ALA A 262 -4.44 2.00 -11.02
N ILE A 263 -5.74 2.28 -11.13
CA ILE A 263 -6.71 2.15 -10.03
C ILE A 263 -6.81 0.69 -9.58
N VAL A 264 -6.94 -0.28 -10.50
CA VAL A 264 -7.04 -1.71 -10.16
C VAL A 264 -5.79 -2.18 -9.41
N ALA A 265 -4.60 -1.84 -9.91
CA ALA A 265 -3.34 -2.21 -9.28
C ALA A 265 -3.18 -1.56 -7.89
N ALA A 266 -3.44 -0.26 -7.78
CA ALA A 266 -3.31 0.45 -6.52
C ALA A 266 -4.31 -0.03 -5.47
N THR A 267 -5.56 -0.27 -5.87
CA THR A 267 -6.62 -0.75 -4.99
C THR A 267 -6.36 -2.18 -4.52
N SER A 268 -5.89 -3.06 -5.41
CA SER A 268 -5.53 -4.44 -5.05
C SER A 268 -4.36 -4.48 -4.07
N ASN A 269 -3.34 -3.66 -4.30
CA ASN A 269 -2.20 -3.53 -3.40
C ASN A 269 -2.61 -2.97 -2.04
N LEU A 270 -3.43 -1.91 -2.03
CA LEU A 270 -3.97 -1.32 -0.81
C LEU A 270 -4.79 -2.34 -0.02
N ARG A 271 -5.71 -3.05 -0.66
CA ARG A 271 -6.55 -4.06 0.01
C ARG A 271 -5.72 -5.17 0.65
N SER A 272 -4.66 -5.59 -0.04
CA SER A 272 -3.73 -6.62 0.45
C SER A 272 -2.88 -6.17 1.64
N GLN A 273 -2.76 -4.87 1.87
CA GLN A 273 -2.05 -4.25 3.00
C GLN A 273 -2.98 -3.80 4.14
N MET A 274 -4.29 -3.74 3.89
CA MET A 274 -5.26 -3.44 4.93
C MET A 274 -5.26 -4.54 6.01
N PRO A 275 -5.56 -4.20 7.27
CA PRO A 275 -5.70 -5.18 8.33
C PRO A 275 -6.64 -6.31 7.92
N ALA A 276 -6.26 -7.54 8.29
CA ALA A 276 -7.12 -8.70 8.16
C ALA A 276 -7.69 -9.06 9.54
N PHE A 277 -9.01 -9.25 9.62
CA PHE A 277 -9.71 -9.66 10.84
C PHE A 277 -10.17 -11.12 10.77
N GLY A 278 -10.29 -11.69 9.57
CA GLY A 278 -10.63 -13.08 9.33
C GLY A 278 -9.44 -14.01 9.52
N TRP A 279 -9.74 -15.30 9.72
CA TRP A 279 -8.69 -16.30 9.88
C TRP A 279 -7.96 -16.57 8.58
N ASP A 280 -6.63 -16.66 8.65
CA ASP A 280 -5.86 -17.30 7.59
C ASP A 280 -5.83 -18.83 7.76
N TRP A 281 -5.23 -19.50 6.77
CA TRP A 281 -5.13 -20.95 6.77
C TRP A 281 -4.40 -21.49 8.01
N THR A 282 -3.30 -20.83 8.41
CA THR A 282 -2.49 -21.25 9.55
C THR A 282 -3.26 -21.12 10.87
N GLU A 283 -3.99 -20.02 11.06
CA GLU A 283 -4.89 -19.83 12.21
C GLU A 283 -6.00 -20.90 12.26
N LEU A 284 -6.61 -21.23 11.11
CA LEU A 284 -7.59 -22.31 11.04
C LEU A 284 -6.97 -23.66 11.45
N GLN A 285 -5.77 -23.99 10.96
CA GLN A 285 -5.09 -25.24 11.32
C GLN A 285 -4.80 -25.31 12.81
N GLU A 286 -4.30 -24.23 13.41
CA GLU A 286 -4.01 -24.17 14.85
C GLU A 286 -5.28 -24.39 15.69
N GLN A 287 -6.39 -23.72 15.35
CA GLN A 287 -7.65 -23.88 16.08
C GLN A 287 -8.23 -25.29 15.90
N ALA A 288 -8.14 -25.86 14.71
CA ALA A 288 -8.60 -27.22 14.47
C ALA A 288 -7.76 -28.27 15.21
N LEU A 289 -6.44 -28.10 15.28
CA LEU A 289 -5.56 -28.97 16.08
C LEU A 289 -5.81 -28.83 17.57
N ARG A 290 -6.09 -27.61 18.06
CA ARG A 290 -6.43 -27.38 19.46
C ARG A 290 -7.70 -28.13 19.85
N VAL A 291 -8.79 -27.95 19.10
CA VAL A 291 -10.07 -28.63 19.38
C VAL A 291 -9.94 -30.14 19.26
N GLN A 292 -9.19 -30.63 18.27
CA GLN A 292 -8.93 -32.06 18.12
C GLN A 292 -8.23 -32.64 19.37
N ARG A 293 -7.18 -31.98 19.87
CA ARG A 293 -6.50 -32.41 21.09
C ARG A 293 -7.36 -32.35 22.34
N GLU A 294 -8.18 -31.31 22.49
CA GLU A 294 -9.09 -31.19 23.63
C GLU A 294 -10.12 -32.32 23.63
N ARG A 295 -10.62 -32.72 22.45
CA ARG A 295 -11.58 -33.83 22.29
C ARG A 295 -10.95 -35.20 22.48
N GLU A 296 -9.75 -35.42 21.96
CA GLU A 296 -9.11 -36.74 21.92
C GLU A 296 -8.09 -36.92 23.08
N LYS A 297 -8.04 -35.99 24.04
CA LYS A 297 -7.03 -35.92 25.11
C LYS A 297 -6.86 -37.24 25.87
N ASP A 298 -7.97 -37.93 26.14
CA ASP A 298 -7.99 -39.16 26.94
C ASP A 298 -7.95 -40.44 26.09
N SER A 299 -7.98 -40.31 24.75
CA SER A 299 -8.03 -41.43 23.80
C SER A 299 -6.80 -41.55 22.89
N LEU A 300 -5.94 -40.53 22.85
CA LEU A 300 -4.75 -40.51 21.99
C LEU A 300 -3.66 -41.42 22.54
N THR A 301 -3.10 -42.25 21.66
CA THR A 301 -1.84 -42.94 21.92
C THR A 301 -0.66 -41.96 21.94
N GLU A 302 0.45 -42.35 22.54
CA GLU A 302 1.69 -41.53 22.56
C GLU A 302 2.17 -41.19 21.13
N ALA A 303 2.01 -42.12 20.18
CA ALA A 303 2.36 -41.90 18.78
C ALA A 303 1.48 -40.84 18.10
N GLU A 304 0.15 -40.87 18.34
CA GLU A 304 -0.78 -39.87 17.82
C GLU A 304 -0.57 -38.52 18.48
N TRP A 305 -0.25 -38.51 19.79
CA TRP A 305 0.11 -37.31 20.53
C TRP A 305 1.36 -36.64 19.95
N ASN A 306 2.41 -37.41 19.68
CA ASN A 306 3.65 -36.91 19.06
C ASN A 306 3.40 -36.38 17.64
N ARG A 307 2.55 -37.07 16.86
CA ARG A 307 2.16 -36.60 15.52
C ARG A 307 1.45 -35.26 15.57
N LEU A 308 0.46 -35.08 16.45
CA LEU A 308 -0.25 -33.81 16.60
C LEU A 308 0.67 -32.67 17.07
N HIS A 309 1.66 -32.97 17.92
CA HIS A 309 2.68 -31.99 18.31
C HIS A 309 3.57 -31.59 17.14
N GLN A 310 4.01 -32.55 16.34
CA GLN A 310 4.81 -32.26 15.16
C GLN A 310 4.02 -31.39 14.16
N GLU A 311 2.74 -31.71 13.91
CA GLU A 311 1.87 -30.89 13.05
C GLU A 311 1.72 -29.45 13.60
N GLN A 312 1.65 -29.26 14.92
CA GLN A 312 1.64 -27.91 15.51
C GLN A 312 2.98 -27.18 15.30
N VAL A 313 4.10 -27.86 15.52
CA VAL A 313 5.44 -27.27 15.31
C VAL A 313 5.59 -26.81 13.87
N ASP A 314 5.18 -27.63 12.92
CA ASP A 314 5.25 -27.31 11.49
C ASP A 314 4.38 -26.08 11.14
N ASN A 315 3.17 -25.98 11.70
CA ASN A 315 2.29 -24.82 11.49
C ASN A 315 2.87 -23.53 12.09
N LEU A 316 3.42 -23.60 13.32
CA LEU A 316 4.06 -22.43 13.96
C LEU A 316 5.29 -21.97 13.18
N GLN A 317 6.10 -22.90 12.67
CA GLN A 317 7.24 -22.58 11.81
C GLN A 317 6.81 -21.92 10.50
N GLU A 318 5.69 -22.36 9.90
CA GLU A 318 5.12 -21.70 8.72
C GLU A 318 4.65 -20.28 9.06
N LYS A 319 3.95 -20.08 10.19
CA LYS A 319 3.52 -18.74 10.63
C LYS A 319 4.70 -17.80 10.82
N ILE A 320 5.80 -18.27 11.41
CA ILE A 320 7.04 -17.49 11.58
C ILE A 320 7.58 -17.07 10.21
N ARG A 321 7.72 -18.01 9.26
CA ARG A 321 8.19 -17.71 7.90
C ARG A 321 7.29 -16.70 7.19
N GLU A 322 5.98 -16.81 7.35
CA GLU A 322 5.03 -15.85 6.78
C GLU A 322 5.16 -14.45 7.39
N LEU A 323 5.30 -14.35 8.71
CA LEU A 323 5.48 -13.08 9.42
C LEU A 323 6.81 -12.41 9.06
N GLU A 324 7.89 -13.18 8.96
CA GLU A 324 9.19 -12.69 8.48
C GLU A 324 9.11 -12.19 7.03
N GLN A 325 8.37 -12.89 6.17
CA GLN A 325 8.12 -12.44 4.80
C GLN A 325 7.28 -11.16 4.76
N GLN A 326 6.29 -11.01 5.64
CA GLN A 326 5.51 -9.77 5.74
C GLN A 326 6.35 -8.60 6.24
N LEU A 327 7.20 -8.79 7.25
CA LEU A 327 8.12 -7.77 7.74
C LEU A 327 9.11 -7.30 6.67
N SER A 328 9.65 -8.23 5.89
CA SER A 328 10.56 -7.89 4.78
C SER A 328 9.86 -7.30 3.55
N ALA A 329 8.58 -7.64 3.33
CA ALA A 329 7.76 -7.10 2.24
C ALA A 329 7.01 -5.81 2.58
N SER A 330 7.06 -5.37 3.84
CA SER A 330 6.51 -4.11 4.32
C SER A 330 7.62 -3.05 4.29
N PRO A 331 7.90 -2.38 3.13
CA PRO A 331 8.69 -1.17 3.19
C PRO A 331 7.96 -0.20 4.13
N ALA A 332 8.72 0.51 4.97
CA ALA A 332 8.27 1.52 5.92
C ALA A 332 7.59 2.72 5.23
N ALA A 333 6.52 2.47 4.49
CA ALA A 333 5.62 3.44 3.94
C ALA A 333 4.28 3.13 4.58
N SER A 334 3.93 3.96 5.56
CA SER A 334 2.55 4.27 5.89
C SER A 334 1.69 4.21 4.63
N VAL A 335 0.46 3.71 4.74
CA VAL A 335 -0.60 3.89 3.74
C VAL A 335 -0.44 5.31 3.19
N GLY A 336 0.14 5.41 2.00
CA GLY A 336 0.58 6.69 1.45
C GLY A 336 -0.67 7.44 1.09
N THR A 337 -1.20 8.18 2.06
CA THR A 337 -2.16 9.24 1.89
C THR A 337 -1.51 10.32 1.05
N ASP A 338 -2.27 11.06 0.24
CA ASP A 338 -1.77 12.28 -0.41
C ASP A 338 -1.15 13.27 0.63
N GLU A 339 -1.47 13.14 1.93
CA GLU A 339 -0.78 13.88 3.01
C GLU A 339 0.70 13.49 3.21
N ALA A 340 1.11 12.30 2.78
CA ALA A 340 2.51 11.87 2.78
C ALA A 340 3.31 12.47 1.60
N ASP A 341 2.68 13.24 0.71
CA ASP A 341 3.38 13.96 -0.37
C ASP A 341 4.29 15.10 0.11
N PHE A 342 4.16 15.50 1.38
CA PHE A 342 5.09 16.43 2.03
C PHE A 342 6.02 15.75 3.06
N SER A 343 6.09 14.41 3.10
CA SER A 343 7.18 13.74 3.82
C SER A 343 8.51 14.08 3.14
N THR A 344 9.55 14.37 3.94
CA THR A 344 10.91 14.67 3.45
C THR A 344 11.39 13.61 2.46
N ASP A 345 11.11 12.34 2.72
CA ASP A 345 11.52 11.22 1.87
C ASP A 345 10.82 11.20 0.49
N ASN A 346 9.60 11.75 0.41
CA ASN A 346 8.85 11.84 -0.86
C ASN A 346 9.29 13.08 -1.66
N LEU A 347 9.56 14.20 -0.98
CA LEU A 347 10.13 15.40 -1.60
C LEU A 347 11.51 15.13 -2.22
N VAL A 348 12.39 14.40 -1.50
CA VAL A 348 13.71 13.99 -2.01
C VAL A 348 13.57 13.13 -3.28
N LYS A 349 12.62 12.19 -3.32
CA LYS A 349 12.38 11.34 -4.50
C LYS A 349 11.89 12.12 -5.72
N ARG A 350 11.08 13.18 -5.51
CA ARG A 350 10.45 13.94 -6.60
C ARG A 350 11.29 15.11 -7.10
N VAL A 351 12.03 15.79 -6.21
CA VAL A 351 12.79 17.00 -6.52
C VAL A 351 14.26 16.69 -6.79
N GLY A 352 14.85 15.79 -6.00
CA GLY A 352 16.27 15.47 -6.06
C GLY A 352 16.90 15.32 -4.67
N PRO A 353 18.16 14.88 -4.61
CA PRO A 353 18.88 14.71 -3.35
C PRO A 353 19.09 16.04 -2.61
N GLU A 354 19.00 15.99 -1.28
CA GLU A 354 19.28 17.13 -0.41
C GLU A 354 20.73 17.10 0.09
N ILE A 355 21.37 18.27 0.18
CA ILE A 355 22.67 18.42 0.84
C ILE A 355 22.56 18.26 2.36
N TYR A 356 21.41 18.52 2.97
CA TYR A 356 21.13 18.20 4.37
C TYR A 356 19.64 17.86 4.55
N PRO A 357 19.26 17.01 5.53
CA PRO A 357 17.86 16.65 5.74
C PRO A 357 16.96 17.88 5.92
N GLY A 358 15.92 18.01 5.10
CA GLY A 358 14.94 19.10 5.15
C GLY A 358 15.30 20.35 4.34
N GLU A 359 16.36 20.32 3.53
CA GLU A 359 16.76 21.43 2.65
C GLU A 359 15.61 21.94 1.76
N ILE A 360 14.84 21.05 1.13
CA ILE A 360 13.73 21.43 0.25
C ILE A 360 12.69 22.21 1.03
N SER A 361 12.38 21.79 2.26
CA SER A 361 11.43 22.47 3.14
C SER A 361 11.92 23.87 3.54
N ASP A 362 13.20 24.00 3.90
CA ASP A 362 13.80 25.30 4.24
C ASP A 362 13.80 26.26 3.05
N ARG A 363 14.09 25.75 1.84
CA ARG A 363 14.06 26.55 0.60
C ARG A 363 12.65 26.99 0.23
N LEU A 364 11.64 26.12 0.34
CA LEU A 364 10.23 26.48 0.12
C LEU A 364 9.75 27.53 1.12
N ARG A 365 10.11 27.38 2.40
CA ARG A 365 9.82 28.35 3.46
C ARG A 365 10.49 29.70 3.18
N PHE A 366 11.74 29.70 2.72
CA PHE A 366 12.44 30.93 2.33
C PHE A 366 11.79 31.62 1.12
N ALA A 367 11.41 30.87 0.08
CA ALA A 367 10.71 31.41 -1.08
C ALA A 367 9.35 32.02 -0.68
N ALA A 368 8.59 31.35 0.19
CA ALA A 368 7.32 31.85 0.71
C ALA A 368 7.52 33.15 1.52
N LYS A 369 8.49 33.20 2.44
CA LYS A 369 8.82 34.43 3.20
C LYS A 369 9.23 35.59 2.29
N THR A 370 10.06 35.32 1.29
CA THR A 370 10.54 36.35 0.35
C THR A 370 9.41 36.88 -0.51
N THR A 371 8.53 36.00 -0.99
CA THR A 371 7.36 36.41 -1.78
C THR A 371 6.37 37.20 -0.93
N LEU A 372 6.17 36.81 0.33
CA LEU A 372 5.35 37.55 1.29
C LEU A 372 5.91 38.95 1.60
N SER A 373 7.23 39.12 1.67
CA SER A 373 7.83 40.42 1.99
C SER A 373 7.68 41.45 0.86
N VAL A 374 7.51 41.00 -0.38
CA VAL A 374 7.24 41.86 -1.55
C VAL A 374 5.80 41.79 -2.03
N ALA A 375 4.91 41.14 -1.27
CA ALA A 375 3.55 40.80 -1.70
C ALA A 375 2.71 42.02 -2.13
N GLU A 376 2.89 43.17 -1.47
CA GLU A 376 2.21 44.41 -1.86
C GLU A 376 2.76 44.99 -3.17
N GLN A 377 4.06 44.89 -3.41
CA GLN A 377 4.71 45.43 -4.61
C GLN A 377 4.32 44.65 -5.87
N ILE A 378 4.12 43.34 -5.73
CA ILE A 378 3.72 42.46 -6.84
C ILE A 378 2.20 42.31 -6.97
N GLY A 379 1.41 43.00 -6.14
CA GLY A 379 -0.05 42.91 -6.16
C GLY A 379 -0.59 41.51 -5.85
N LEU A 380 0.06 40.78 -4.93
CA LEU A 380 -0.31 39.40 -4.60
C LEU A 380 -1.70 39.35 -3.94
N ASP A 381 -2.55 38.45 -4.44
CA ASP A 381 -3.91 38.30 -3.93
C ASP A 381 -3.95 37.73 -2.50
N ALA A 382 -5.06 37.98 -1.79
CA ALA A 382 -5.23 37.58 -0.39
C ALA A 382 -5.17 36.05 -0.18
N ARG A 383 -5.59 35.25 -1.16
CA ARG A 383 -5.58 33.79 -1.06
C ARG A 383 -4.16 33.26 -1.16
N SER A 384 -3.37 33.77 -2.10
CA SER A 384 -1.95 33.46 -2.24
C SER A 384 -1.18 33.85 -0.98
N LYS A 385 -1.42 35.04 -0.43
CA LYS A 385 -0.84 35.46 0.87
C LYS A 385 -1.17 34.47 1.99
N ALA A 386 -2.44 34.08 2.13
CA ALA A 386 -2.87 33.14 3.17
C ALA A 386 -2.26 31.73 3.02
N ILE A 387 -2.06 31.25 1.78
CA ILE A 387 -1.41 29.96 1.53
C ILE A 387 0.08 30.04 1.89
N LEU A 388 0.79 31.07 1.44
CA LEU A 388 2.21 31.25 1.75
C LEU A 388 2.46 31.41 3.25
N LEU A 389 1.56 32.09 3.98
CA LEU A 389 1.62 32.19 5.44
C LEU A 389 1.51 30.80 6.09
N ARG A 390 0.54 29.98 5.66
CA ARG A 390 0.40 28.60 6.17
C ARG A 390 1.63 27.74 5.88
N ILE A 391 2.26 27.91 4.71
CA ILE A 391 3.50 27.22 4.35
C ILE A 391 4.61 27.61 5.34
N VAL A 392 4.76 28.90 5.64
CA VAL A 392 5.77 29.39 6.60
C VAL A 392 5.48 28.89 8.02
N GLU A 393 4.22 28.87 8.45
CA GLU A 393 3.81 28.45 9.79
C GLU A 393 3.89 26.94 10.01
N ARG A 394 3.53 26.13 8.99
CA ARG A 394 3.38 24.67 9.12
C ARG A 394 4.61 23.89 8.70
N LEU A 395 5.45 24.39 7.79
CA LEU A 395 6.71 23.72 7.47
C LEU A 395 7.73 23.95 8.60
N PRO A 396 8.25 22.87 9.23
CA PRO A 396 9.27 23.00 10.26
C PRO A 396 10.57 23.53 9.65
N ALA A 397 11.29 24.36 10.40
CA ALA A 397 12.67 24.72 10.04
C ALA A 397 13.58 23.54 10.36
N SER A 398 14.51 23.20 9.46
CA SER A 398 15.39 22.07 9.70
C SER A 398 16.44 22.38 10.78
N PRO A 399 16.57 21.53 11.82
CA PRO A 399 17.71 21.64 12.74
C PRO A 399 19.05 21.34 12.04
N ALA A 400 19.03 20.55 10.95
CA ALA A 400 20.22 20.14 10.22
C ALA A 400 20.92 21.32 9.52
N LEU A 401 20.18 22.38 9.15
CA LEU A 401 20.78 23.61 8.61
C LEU A 401 21.67 24.32 9.65
N ALA A 402 21.22 24.36 10.90
CA ALA A 402 21.99 24.94 12.00
C ALA A 402 23.21 24.08 12.36
N GLU A 403 23.08 22.76 12.28
CA GLU A 403 24.19 21.82 12.46
C GLU A 403 25.24 21.97 11.34
N LEU A 404 24.82 21.96 10.08
CA LEU A 404 25.71 22.20 8.93
C LEU A 404 26.44 23.54 9.06
N SER A 405 25.74 24.59 9.49
CA SER A 405 26.35 25.91 9.71
C SER A 405 27.40 25.88 10.82
N LYS A 406 27.14 25.16 11.93
CA LYS A 406 28.11 24.97 13.04
C LYS A 406 29.29 24.11 12.61
N ASP A 407 29.07 23.09 11.80
CA ASP A 407 30.12 22.21 11.30
C ASP A 407 31.01 22.92 10.29
N LEU A 408 30.46 23.75 9.42
CA LEU A 408 31.23 24.67 8.57
C LEU A 408 32.04 25.66 9.40
N GLU A 409 31.49 26.18 10.50
CA GLU A 409 32.24 27.03 11.41
C GLU A 409 33.37 26.28 12.10
N ARG A 410 33.15 25.04 12.56
CA ARG A 410 34.19 24.20 13.18
C ARG A 410 35.30 23.86 12.21
N ALA A 411 34.95 23.39 11.01
CA ALA A 411 35.89 23.01 9.95
C ALA A 411 36.75 24.18 9.44
N THR A 412 36.37 25.42 9.75
CA THR A 412 37.13 26.63 9.38
C THR A 412 37.90 27.28 10.55
N LYS A 413 38.07 26.59 11.69
CA LYS A 413 38.84 27.12 12.85
C LYS A 413 40.33 26.85 12.79
N ASP A 414 40.76 25.64 12.42
CA ASP A 414 42.17 25.25 12.43
C ASP A 414 42.81 25.38 11.04
N ARG A 415 43.79 26.28 10.91
CA ARG A 415 44.52 26.52 9.65
C ARG A 415 45.22 25.28 9.11
N LYS A 416 45.68 24.37 9.99
CA LYS A 416 46.45 23.19 9.57
C LYS A 416 45.55 22.07 9.06
N ARG A 417 44.27 22.06 9.44
CA ARG A 417 43.32 20.97 9.16
C ARG A 417 42.14 21.39 8.28
N VAL A 418 41.95 22.69 8.04
CA VAL A 418 40.81 23.21 7.27
C VAL A 418 40.63 22.57 5.90
N ALA A 419 41.71 22.30 5.15
CA ALA A 419 41.61 21.69 3.83
C ALA A 419 41.04 20.26 3.93
N SER A 420 41.56 19.44 4.84
CA SER A 420 41.08 18.06 5.05
C SER A 420 39.69 18.01 5.69
N GLU A 421 39.41 18.89 6.66
CA GLU A 421 38.12 18.95 7.36
C GLU A 421 36.99 19.43 6.44
N LEU A 422 37.24 20.43 5.60
CA LEU A 422 36.27 20.90 4.62
C LEU A 422 36.05 19.89 3.49
N THR A 423 37.09 19.22 3.00
CA THR A 423 36.94 18.15 2.01
C THR A 423 36.07 17.02 2.56
N ALA A 424 36.34 16.56 3.80
CA ALA A 424 35.55 15.50 4.44
C ALA A 424 34.10 15.95 4.72
N LEU A 425 33.89 17.21 5.12
CA LEU A 425 32.56 17.76 5.32
C LEU A 425 31.78 17.84 3.99
N LEU A 426 32.35 18.47 2.96
CA LEU A 426 31.69 18.66 1.67
C LEU A 426 31.43 17.33 0.95
N ALA A 427 32.29 16.33 1.12
CA ALA A 427 32.06 14.98 0.59
C ALA A 427 30.79 14.33 1.17
N ARG A 428 30.50 14.55 2.46
CA ARG A 428 29.25 14.08 3.09
C ARG A 428 27.99 14.80 2.58
N HIS A 429 28.16 15.97 1.96
CA HIS A 429 27.09 16.85 1.49
C HIS A 429 27.07 16.97 -0.04
N GLY A 430 27.47 15.90 -0.76
CA GLY A 430 27.24 15.81 -2.20
C GLY A 430 28.35 16.33 -3.09
N TYR A 431 29.58 16.51 -2.60
CA TYR A 431 30.75 16.85 -3.43
C TYR A 431 31.72 15.67 -3.59
N SER A 432 32.53 15.71 -4.65
CA SER A 432 33.67 14.82 -4.86
C SER A 432 34.92 15.59 -5.29
N GLU A 433 36.09 15.07 -4.91
CA GLU A 433 37.38 15.69 -5.25
C GLU A 433 37.77 15.39 -6.70
N LYS A 434 38.11 16.46 -7.44
CA LYS A 434 38.89 16.38 -8.68
C LYS A 434 40.24 17.03 -8.43
N SER A 435 41.29 16.22 -8.34
CA SER A 435 42.62 16.71 -7.98
C SER A 435 43.16 17.73 -8.99
N ASP A 436 43.65 18.87 -8.48
CA ASP A 436 44.51 19.80 -9.21
C ASP A 436 45.78 20.07 -8.39
N ASN A 437 46.91 20.33 -9.07
CA ASN A 437 48.25 20.26 -8.48
C ASN A 437 48.51 21.31 -7.39
N LYS A 438 47.74 22.42 -7.32
CA LYS A 438 47.95 23.52 -6.35
C LYS A 438 46.78 23.81 -5.40
N HIS A 439 45.55 23.49 -5.79
CA HIS A 439 44.33 23.70 -5.00
C HIS A 439 43.47 22.42 -5.04
N ILE A 440 42.72 22.15 -3.97
CA ILE A 440 41.75 21.04 -3.96
C ILE A 440 40.46 21.58 -4.58
N ARG A 441 40.08 21.04 -5.74
CA ARG A 441 38.82 21.39 -6.41
C ARG A 441 37.79 20.31 -6.12
N LEU A 442 36.62 20.74 -5.67
CA LEU A 442 35.47 19.90 -5.35
C LEU A 442 34.35 20.22 -6.32
N GLU A 443 33.78 19.19 -6.94
CA GLU A 443 32.64 19.32 -7.86
C GLU A 443 31.43 18.58 -7.29
N ALA A 444 30.23 19.10 -7.58
CA ALA A 444 28.99 18.50 -7.15
C ALA A 444 28.80 17.12 -7.80
N ASN A 445 28.31 16.17 -7.03
CA ASN A 445 27.96 14.83 -7.50
C ASN A 445 26.72 14.91 -8.41
N LYS A 446 26.59 13.93 -9.31
CA LYS A 446 25.44 13.83 -10.22
C LYS A 446 24.12 13.85 -9.42
N GLY A 447 23.22 14.77 -9.77
CA GLY A 447 21.91 14.95 -9.12
C GLY A 447 21.85 16.12 -8.13
N PHE A 448 22.98 16.72 -7.74
CA PHE A 448 23.00 17.94 -6.92
C PHE A 448 23.08 19.20 -7.79
N ASP A 449 22.03 19.44 -8.57
CA ASP A 449 21.99 20.51 -9.56
C ASP A 449 21.98 21.92 -8.90
N GLY A 450 22.67 22.88 -9.54
CA GLY A 450 22.75 24.26 -9.05
C GLY A 450 23.81 24.52 -7.98
N LEU A 451 24.61 23.52 -7.60
CA LEU A 451 25.78 23.69 -6.74
C LEU A 451 27.04 24.08 -7.55
N ASP A 452 27.66 25.20 -7.17
CA ASP A 452 28.92 25.66 -7.76
C ASP A 452 30.12 24.81 -7.28
N ALA A 453 31.15 24.72 -8.13
CA ALA A 453 32.41 24.10 -7.76
C ALA A 453 33.14 24.90 -6.66
N ILE A 454 33.72 24.20 -5.69
CA ILE A 454 34.43 24.81 -4.55
C ILE A 454 35.92 24.55 -4.70
N THR A 455 36.74 25.59 -4.52
CA THR A 455 38.20 25.48 -4.56
C THR A 455 38.79 25.82 -3.19
N LEU A 456 39.51 24.87 -2.60
CA LEU A 456 40.13 24.99 -1.29
C LEU A 456 41.66 25.17 -1.41
N PRO A 457 42.28 26.11 -0.69
CA PRO A 457 43.73 26.19 -0.58
C PRO A 457 44.28 25.08 0.34
N LYS A 458 45.37 24.42 -0.05
CA LYS A 458 46.03 23.40 0.79
C LYS A 458 46.61 23.97 2.09
N THR A 459 47.08 25.22 2.05
CA THR A 459 47.62 25.94 3.22
C THR A 459 47.16 27.40 3.22
N PRO A 460 46.14 27.78 4.00
CA PRO A 460 45.69 29.17 4.09
C PRO A 460 46.67 30.02 4.92
N SER A 461 47.02 31.21 4.41
CA SER A 461 48.02 32.10 5.00
C SER A 461 47.51 32.95 6.18
N GLU A 462 46.21 33.28 6.27
CA GLU A 462 45.66 34.21 7.28
C GLU A 462 44.29 33.83 7.88
N ASN A 463 44.04 34.23 9.13
CA ASN A 463 42.74 34.04 9.82
C ASN A 463 41.57 34.77 9.15
N ARG A 464 41.81 35.93 8.51
CA ARG A 464 40.77 36.63 7.72
C ARG A 464 40.38 35.84 6.47
N GLY A 465 41.34 35.11 5.89
CA GLY A 465 41.11 34.19 4.77
C GLY A 465 40.13 33.07 5.12
N LEU A 466 40.20 32.51 6.34
CA LEU A 466 39.30 31.44 6.79
C LEU A 466 37.84 31.88 6.92
N LYS A 467 37.60 33.09 7.44
CA LYS A 467 36.23 33.66 7.54
C LYS A 467 35.62 33.93 6.17
N ASN A 468 36.44 34.40 5.22
CA ASN A 468 36.00 34.63 3.85
C ASN A 468 35.71 33.30 3.13
N LEU A 469 36.57 32.30 3.33
CA LEU A 469 36.38 30.94 2.79
C LEU A 469 35.07 30.32 3.29
N ARG A 470 34.78 30.42 4.61
CA ARG A 470 33.50 29.97 5.18
C ARG A 470 32.30 30.62 4.48
N LYS A 471 32.34 31.95 4.30
CA LYS A 471 31.26 32.69 3.63
C LYS A 471 31.11 32.30 2.16
N GLN A 472 32.23 32.06 1.46
CA GLN A 472 32.22 31.61 0.08
C GLN A 472 31.56 30.23 -0.04
N ILE A 473 31.93 29.29 0.83
CA ILE A 473 31.34 27.93 0.85
C ILE A 473 29.85 27.99 1.19
N ALA A 474 29.46 28.75 2.22
CA ALA A 474 28.05 28.92 2.56
C ALA A 474 27.23 29.54 1.42
N ARG A 475 27.84 30.41 0.61
CA ARG A 475 27.21 30.96 -0.60
C ARG A 475 27.10 29.92 -1.71
N ALA A 476 28.15 29.13 -1.95
CA ALA A 476 28.13 28.06 -2.95
C ALA A 476 27.07 26.97 -2.63
N LEU A 477 26.86 26.68 -1.34
CA LEU A 477 25.78 25.80 -0.87
C LEU A 477 24.39 26.46 -0.88
N GLY A 478 24.31 27.77 -1.11
CA GLY A 478 23.05 28.52 -1.12
C GLY A 478 22.36 28.69 0.24
N ILE A 479 23.06 28.43 1.35
CA ILE A 479 22.45 28.39 2.70
C ILE A 479 22.43 29.75 3.43
N THR A 480 23.15 30.76 2.92
CA THR A 480 23.33 32.06 3.61
C THR A 480 22.04 32.84 3.93
N LYS A 481 20.95 32.60 3.18
CA LYS A 481 19.68 33.32 3.35
C LYS A 481 18.58 32.46 3.96
N LEU A 482 18.85 31.18 4.24
CA LEU A 482 17.85 30.21 4.71
C LEU A 482 17.65 30.26 6.23
N GLY A 483 18.63 30.80 6.97
CA GLY A 483 18.65 30.90 8.44
C GLY A 483 17.80 32.01 9.03
#